data_AF-A0A7W0QY95-F1
#
_entry.id   AF-A0A7W0QY95-F1
#
_cell.length_a   1.000
_cell.length_b   1.000
_cell.length_c   1.000
_cell.angle_alpha   90.00
_cell.angle_beta   90.00
_cell.angle_gamma   90.00
#
_symmetry.space_group_name_H-M   'P 1'
#
loop_
_entity.id
_entity.type
_entity.pdbx_description
1 polymer ?
#
loop_
_entity_poly.entity_id
_entity_poly.type
_entity_poly.pdbx_seq_one_letter_code
_entity_poly.pdbx_strand_id
1 'polypeptide(L)'
;MSTNEQLIGRADIDDLEAILAVSAPDQQESIRAVKDNADAIFTWDYEKGSRPALNKLYEKAKVSMWNGETDLPWDTVVDQEEVARNNAVLAGGFGDADLTGTPFATWGDKEWTELGMEFQNWSLSQFMHGEQGALICTAKIVETVPWIDAKYYASTQVMDEARHVEVFARYLDTKLSGHYPLNAHLGLLLDDIIADSRWDMTYLGMQIMVEGLALAAFGFMHQMTTEPLLKKLLRYVMSDEARHVAFGVLTLKEYYA
;
A
#
# COMPACT_ATOMS: atom_id res chain seq x y z
N MET A 1 23.73 16.12 -15.28
CA MET A 1 22.71 15.91 -14.25
C MET A 1 21.36 15.99 -14.95
N SER A 2 20.45 15.07 -14.68
CA SER A 2 19.08 15.18 -15.16
C SER A 2 18.43 16.41 -14.53
N THR A 3 17.60 17.12 -15.30
CA THR A 3 16.82 18.26 -14.83
C THR A 3 15.58 17.78 -14.06
N ASN A 4 14.97 18.64 -13.24
CA ASN A 4 13.69 18.34 -12.59
C ASN A 4 12.63 17.94 -13.61
N GLU A 5 12.56 18.66 -14.74
CA GLU A 5 11.63 18.34 -15.83
C GLU A 5 11.79 16.89 -16.32
N GLN A 6 13.03 16.41 -16.41
CA GLN A 6 13.35 15.04 -16.84
C GLN A 6 13.09 13.99 -15.75
N LEU A 7 13.13 14.38 -14.47
CA LEU A 7 13.01 13.46 -13.34
C LEU A 7 11.58 13.35 -12.83
N ILE A 8 10.84 14.45 -12.79
CA ILE A 8 9.52 14.55 -12.15
C ILE A 8 8.46 15.18 -13.05
N GLY A 9 8.78 15.44 -14.33
CA GLY A 9 7.83 15.99 -15.30
C GLY A 9 7.41 17.44 -15.03
N ARG A 10 8.18 18.17 -14.22
CA ARG A 10 7.95 19.60 -13.90
C ARG A 10 9.24 20.34 -13.57
N ALA A 11 9.25 21.65 -13.80
CA ALA A 11 10.44 22.48 -13.66
C ALA A 11 10.86 22.69 -12.21
N ASP A 12 9.89 22.91 -11.32
CA ASP A 12 10.10 23.17 -9.90
C ASP A 12 9.51 22.07 -9.02
N ILE A 13 10.20 21.75 -7.93
CA ILE A 13 9.80 20.70 -6.99
C ILE A 13 8.47 21.07 -6.32
N ASP A 14 8.27 22.34 -5.98
CA ASP A 14 7.13 22.85 -5.23
C ASP A 14 6.08 23.55 -6.10
N ASP A 15 6.02 23.23 -7.39
CA ASP A 15 4.96 23.72 -8.28
C ASP A 15 3.62 23.06 -7.95
N LEU A 16 2.85 23.72 -7.08
CA LEU A 16 1.55 23.25 -6.61
C LEU A 16 0.52 23.11 -7.72
N GLU A 17 0.52 23.99 -8.72
CA GLU A 17 -0.42 23.91 -9.84
C GLU A 17 -0.11 22.67 -10.68
N ALA A 18 1.16 22.43 -11.00
CA ALA A 18 1.58 21.24 -11.73
C ALA A 18 1.28 19.95 -10.94
N ILE A 19 1.49 19.94 -9.61
CA ILE A 19 1.15 18.80 -8.75
C ILE A 19 -0.35 18.51 -8.80
N LEU A 20 -1.19 19.52 -8.60
CA LEU A 20 -2.64 19.37 -8.55
C LEU A 20 -3.26 19.09 -9.92
N ALA A 21 -2.58 19.44 -11.02
CA ALA A 21 -3.03 19.16 -12.37
C ALA A 21 -2.85 17.69 -12.78
N VAL A 22 -2.06 16.90 -12.03
CA VAL A 22 -1.92 15.46 -12.31
C VAL A 22 -3.24 14.75 -11.99
N SER A 23 -3.89 14.23 -13.03
CA SER A 23 -5.11 13.45 -12.91
C SER A 23 -4.82 11.96 -13.06
N ALA A 24 -5.63 11.13 -12.40
CA ALA A 24 -5.56 9.69 -12.62
C ALA A 24 -5.94 9.39 -14.07
N PRO A 25 -5.23 8.47 -14.75
CA PRO A 25 -5.59 8.06 -16.11
C PRO A 25 -7.02 7.51 -16.15
N ASP A 26 -7.68 7.71 -17.30
CA ASP A 26 -9.09 7.41 -17.50
C ASP A 26 -9.40 5.91 -17.28
N GLN A 27 -10.56 5.60 -16.70
CA GLN A 27 -10.96 4.31 -16.11
C GLN A 27 -11.07 3.10 -17.07
N GLN A 28 -10.60 3.20 -18.31
CA GLN A 28 -10.89 2.21 -19.35
C GLN A 28 -9.85 1.09 -19.49
N GLU A 29 -8.66 1.21 -18.89
CA GLU A 29 -7.67 0.13 -18.92
C GLU A 29 -7.88 -0.86 -17.77
N SER A 30 -8.30 -2.08 -18.10
CA SER A 30 -8.29 -3.21 -17.16
C SER A 30 -6.90 -3.76 -16.90
N ILE A 31 -5.94 -3.43 -17.77
CA ILE A 31 -4.54 -3.86 -17.69
C ILE A 31 -3.67 -2.69 -18.11
N ARG A 32 -2.70 -2.32 -17.25
CA ARG A 32 -1.65 -1.35 -17.53
C ARG A 32 -0.30 -2.06 -17.49
N ALA A 33 0.52 -1.83 -18.50
CA ALA A 33 1.87 -2.38 -18.55
C ALA A 33 2.90 -1.34 -18.09
N VAL A 34 3.78 -1.73 -17.17
CA VAL A 34 4.98 -0.97 -16.80
C VAL A 34 6.19 -1.78 -17.24
N LYS A 35 7.17 -1.10 -17.84
CA LYS A 35 8.36 -1.79 -18.34
C LYS A 35 9.30 -2.11 -17.18
N ASP A 36 9.63 -3.37 -17.01
CA ASP A 36 10.75 -3.80 -16.17
C ASP A 36 12.07 -3.64 -16.95
N ASN A 37 13.02 -2.86 -16.42
CA ASN A 37 14.34 -2.65 -17.02
C ASN A 37 15.47 -3.41 -16.30
N ALA A 38 15.15 -4.45 -15.52
CA ALA A 38 16.13 -5.28 -14.83
C ALA A 38 16.27 -6.67 -15.48
N ASP A 39 17.44 -7.28 -15.30
CA ASP A 39 17.68 -8.66 -15.70
C ASP A 39 17.15 -9.62 -14.62
N ALA A 40 16.55 -10.72 -15.05
CA ALA A 40 16.22 -11.83 -14.15
C ALA A 40 17.50 -12.61 -13.78
N ILE A 41 17.76 -12.76 -12.49
CA ILE A 41 19.00 -13.34 -11.95
C ILE A 41 18.72 -14.72 -11.34
N PHE A 42 19.36 -15.74 -11.89
CA PHE A 42 19.49 -17.06 -11.28
C PHE A 42 20.61 -17.05 -10.23
N THR A 43 20.30 -17.45 -9.00
CA THR A 43 21.28 -17.64 -7.93
C THR A 43 21.53 -19.14 -7.74
N TRP A 44 22.74 -19.58 -8.07
CA TRP A 44 23.15 -21.00 -7.93
C TRP A 44 23.78 -21.32 -6.58
N ASP A 45 24.09 -20.30 -5.79
CA ASP A 45 24.50 -20.47 -4.40
C ASP A 45 23.24 -20.71 -3.55
N TYR A 46 23.10 -21.94 -3.06
CA TYR A 46 21.98 -22.38 -2.22
C TYR A 46 22.37 -22.47 -0.74
N GLU A 47 23.50 -21.87 -0.33
CA GLU A 47 23.88 -21.80 1.08
C GLU A 47 22.91 -20.92 1.88
N LYS A 48 21.85 -21.55 2.38
CA LYS A 48 20.84 -20.91 3.22
C LYS A 48 21.45 -20.49 4.55
N GLY A 49 21.16 -19.26 4.96
CA GLY A 49 21.64 -18.69 6.22
C GLY A 49 22.96 -17.93 6.11
N SER A 50 23.51 -17.79 4.90
CA SER A 50 24.61 -16.86 4.59
C SER A 50 24.30 -15.45 5.07
N ARG A 51 23.01 -15.08 5.10
CA ARG A 51 22.47 -13.85 5.68
C ARG A 51 21.55 -14.19 6.86
N PRO A 52 22.09 -14.32 8.09
CA PRO A 52 21.33 -14.82 9.24
C PRO A 52 20.07 -14.01 9.57
N ALA A 53 20.11 -12.70 9.36
CA ALA A 53 18.97 -11.81 9.64
C ALA A 53 17.80 -12.08 8.67
N LEU A 54 18.09 -12.27 7.38
CA LEU A 54 17.09 -12.59 6.36
C LEU A 54 16.53 -13.99 6.56
N ASN A 55 17.39 -14.96 6.86
CA ASN A 55 16.96 -16.32 7.17
C ASN A 55 16.03 -16.36 8.40
N LYS A 56 16.30 -15.55 9.44
CA LYS A 56 15.41 -15.43 10.60
C LYS A 56 14.04 -14.86 10.23
N LEU A 57 13.99 -13.85 9.37
CA LEU A 57 12.73 -13.32 8.85
C LEU A 57 11.97 -14.37 8.05
N TYR A 58 12.65 -15.13 7.19
CA TYR A 58 12.04 -16.19 6.40
C TYR A 58 11.44 -17.31 7.26
N GLU A 59 12.18 -17.78 8.28
CA GLU A 59 11.65 -18.77 9.22
C GLU A 59 10.44 -18.25 10.00
N LYS A 60 10.43 -16.95 10.36
CA LYS A 60 9.28 -16.31 11.01
C LYS A 60 8.08 -16.20 10.08
N ALA A 61 8.27 -15.82 8.81
CA ALA A 61 7.18 -15.65 7.86
C ALA A 61 6.42 -16.97 7.63
N LYS A 62 7.13 -18.08 7.42
CA LYS A 62 6.51 -19.41 7.20
C LYS A 62 5.53 -19.85 8.29
N VAL A 63 5.77 -19.47 9.54
CA VAL A 63 4.90 -19.85 10.68
C VAL A 63 3.83 -18.81 11.00
N SER A 64 3.90 -17.62 10.40
CA SER A 64 2.99 -16.50 10.67
C SER A 64 1.94 -16.32 9.58
N MET A 65 1.94 -17.16 8.54
CA MET A 65 0.99 -17.09 7.44
C MET A 65 -0.43 -17.40 7.94
N TRP A 66 -1.33 -16.44 7.74
CA TRP A 66 -2.76 -16.56 7.99
C TRP A 66 -3.52 -16.76 6.67
N ASN A 67 -4.77 -17.20 6.76
CA ASN A 67 -5.61 -17.44 5.59
C ASN A 67 -6.71 -16.37 5.50
N GLY A 68 -6.75 -15.67 4.36
CA GLY A 68 -7.73 -14.62 4.06
C GLY A 68 -9.18 -15.08 4.19
N GLU A 69 -9.48 -16.31 3.75
CA GLU A 69 -10.84 -16.88 3.74
C GLU A 69 -11.29 -17.32 5.13
N THR A 70 -10.41 -17.98 5.90
CA THR A 70 -10.82 -18.67 7.14
C THR A 70 -10.52 -17.91 8.42
N ASP A 71 -9.52 -17.03 8.41
CA ASP A 71 -9.07 -16.36 9.64
C ASP A 71 -9.73 -15.00 9.86
N LEU A 72 -10.48 -14.49 8.87
CA LEU A 72 -11.30 -13.28 8.94
C LEU A 72 -12.79 -13.62 9.07
N PRO A 73 -13.54 -12.93 9.96
CA PRO A 73 -14.96 -13.19 10.16
C PRO A 73 -15.80 -12.52 9.06
N TRP A 74 -15.77 -13.05 7.84
CA TRP A 74 -16.49 -12.45 6.70
C TRP A 74 -18.01 -12.39 6.86
N ASP A 75 -18.59 -13.18 7.77
CA ASP A 75 -20.02 -13.11 8.13
C ASP A 75 -20.39 -11.86 8.95
N THR A 76 -19.41 -11.07 9.39
CA THR A 76 -19.66 -9.77 10.05
C THR A 76 -20.46 -8.86 9.13
N VAL A 77 -21.61 -8.39 9.64
CA VAL A 77 -22.44 -7.37 8.98
C VAL A 77 -21.78 -6.00 9.22
N VAL A 78 -21.55 -5.27 8.14
CA VAL A 78 -20.93 -3.94 8.17
C VAL A 78 -21.96 -2.91 7.71
N ASP A 79 -22.31 -1.99 8.61
CA ASP A 79 -23.08 -0.79 8.28
C ASP A 79 -22.10 0.34 7.96
N GLN A 80 -21.84 0.55 6.67
CA GLN A 80 -20.88 1.55 6.21
C GLN A 80 -21.24 2.98 6.66
N GLU A 81 -22.53 3.30 6.72
CA GLU A 81 -23.04 4.62 7.10
C GLU A 81 -22.80 4.88 8.59
N GLU A 82 -23.05 3.88 9.44
CA GLU A 82 -22.72 3.93 10.87
C GLU A 82 -21.22 4.06 11.10
N VAL A 83 -20.40 3.30 10.36
CA VAL A 83 -18.93 3.42 10.42
C VAL A 83 -18.47 4.82 10.03
N ALA A 84 -19.06 5.42 8.99
CA ALA A 84 -18.74 6.78 8.55
C ALA A 84 -19.04 7.82 9.63
N ARG A 85 -20.23 7.74 10.23
CA ARG A 85 -20.61 8.62 11.36
C ARG A 85 -19.66 8.46 12.55
N ASN A 86 -19.36 7.23 12.95
CA ASN A 86 -18.48 6.96 14.08
C ASN A 86 -17.07 7.50 13.86
N ASN A 87 -16.51 7.30 12.67
CA ASN A 87 -15.19 7.82 12.30
C ASN A 87 -15.17 9.35 12.27
N ALA A 88 -16.23 10.00 11.77
CA ALA A 88 -16.34 11.45 11.77
C ALA A 88 -16.34 12.03 13.19
N VAL A 89 -17.08 11.39 14.12
CA VAL A 89 -17.08 11.79 15.54
C VAL A 89 -15.69 11.64 16.17
N LEU A 90 -14.99 10.53 15.90
CA LEU A 90 -13.65 10.28 16.43
C LEU A 90 -12.59 11.23 15.86
N ALA A 91 -12.75 11.67 14.61
CA ALA A 91 -11.92 12.69 13.99
C ALA A 91 -12.20 14.12 14.51
N GLY A 92 -13.14 14.29 15.45
CA GLY A 92 -13.53 15.58 16.01
C GLY A 92 -14.59 16.33 15.18
N GLY A 93 -15.15 15.68 14.15
CA GLY A 93 -16.05 16.29 13.17
C GLY A 93 -15.41 17.49 12.46
N PHE A 94 -16.23 18.35 11.86
CA PHE A 94 -15.80 19.67 11.38
C PHE A 94 -15.92 20.75 12.48
N GLY A 95 -16.29 20.39 13.70
CA GLY A 95 -16.36 21.28 14.86
C GLY A 95 -17.12 22.59 14.61
N ASP A 96 -16.61 23.68 15.20
CA ASP A 96 -17.06 25.08 15.04
C ASP A 96 -16.47 25.77 13.79
N ALA A 97 -16.03 25.02 12.77
CA ALA A 97 -15.44 25.63 11.57
C ALA A 97 -16.47 26.56 10.88
N ASP A 98 -16.10 27.82 10.67
CA ASP A 98 -16.93 28.76 9.92
C ASP A 98 -16.88 28.39 8.43
N LEU A 99 -17.91 27.69 7.97
CA LEU A 99 -18.06 27.26 6.59
C LEU A 99 -18.71 28.34 5.70
N THR A 100 -19.02 29.52 6.25
CA THR A 100 -19.67 30.60 5.51
C THR A 100 -18.81 31.03 4.31
N GLY A 101 -19.42 31.07 3.13
CA GLY A 101 -18.72 31.44 1.89
C GLY A 101 -17.91 30.30 1.24
N THR A 102 -17.95 29.09 1.79
CA THR A 102 -17.35 27.90 1.19
C THR A 102 -18.39 27.04 0.46
N PRO A 103 -17.98 26.12 -0.43
CA PRO A 103 -18.90 25.13 -1.03
C PRO A 103 -19.62 24.23 -0.01
N PHE A 104 -19.12 24.15 1.23
CA PHE A 104 -19.68 23.32 2.31
C PHE A 104 -20.72 24.06 3.16
N ALA A 105 -21.00 25.35 2.88
CA ALA A 105 -21.93 26.16 3.67
C ALA A 105 -23.35 25.59 3.77
N THR A 106 -23.75 24.73 2.81
CA THR A 106 -25.08 24.10 2.76
C THR A 106 -25.08 22.64 3.20
N TRP A 107 -23.95 22.09 3.63
CA TRP A 107 -23.85 20.68 4.01
C TRP A 107 -24.44 20.43 5.40
N GLY A 108 -25.25 19.38 5.52
CA GLY A 108 -25.71 18.83 6.79
C GLY A 108 -25.14 17.45 7.06
N ASP A 109 -25.71 16.75 8.05
CA ASP A 109 -25.25 15.43 8.48
C ASP A 109 -25.22 14.41 7.34
N LYS A 110 -26.16 14.53 6.38
CA LYS A 110 -26.25 13.64 5.24
C LYS A 110 -25.05 13.78 4.32
N GLU A 111 -24.74 15.00 3.86
CA GLU A 111 -23.63 15.25 2.95
C GLU A 111 -22.29 14.90 3.60
N TRP A 112 -22.13 15.16 4.91
CA TRP A 112 -20.93 14.75 5.65
C TRP A 112 -20.80 13.24 5.79
N THR A 113 -21.91 12.53 5.99
CA THR A 113 -21.92 11.07 6.05
C THR A 113 -21.57 10.47 4.69
N GLU A 114 -22.15 11.01 3.60
CA GLU A 114 -21.81 10.61 2.23
C GLU A 114 -20.32 10.84 1.94
N LEU A 115 -19.76 11.99 2.31
CA LEU A 115 -18.31 12.24 2.19
C LEU A 115 -17.50 11.20 2.99
N GLY A 116 -17.93 10.86 4.20
CA GLY A 116 -17.26 9.85 5.03
C GLY A 116 -17.29 8.45 4.40
N MET A 117 -18.39 8.07 3.76
CA MET A 117 -18.51 6.81 3.01
C MET A 117 -17.58 6.81 1.79
N GLU A 118 -17.55 7.90 1.02
CA GLU A 118 -16.66 8.03 -0.13
C GLU A 118 -15.19 8.05 0.27
N PHE A 119 -14.86 8.67 1.39
CA PHE A 119 -13.50 8.63 1.94
C PHE A 119 -13.08 7.20 2.33
N GLN A 120 -13.99 6.37 2.86
CA GLN A 120 -13.70 4.95 3.12
C GLN A 120 -13.47 4.16 1.84
N ASN A 121 -14.38 4.29 0.87
CA ASN A 121 -14.27 3.67 -0.45
C ASN A 121 -12.93 4.04 -1.09
N TRP A 122 -12.58 5.33 -1.08
CA TRP A 122 -11.34 5.85 -1.64
C TRP A 122 -10.12 5.28 -0.90
N SER A 123 -10.06 5.39 0.43
CA SER A 123 -8.91 4.98 1.22
C SER A 123 -8.61 3.48 1.07
N LEU A 124 -9.63 2.64 1.16
CA LEU A 124 -9.46 1.19 1.04
C LEU A 124 -9.16 0.75 -0.39
N SER A 125 -9.66 1.49 -1.40
CA SER A 125 -9.22 1.29 -2.79
C SER A 125 -7.73 1.61 -2.95
N GLN A 126 -7.23 2.70 -2.35
CA GLN A 126 -5.81 3.04 -2.43
C GLN A 126 -4.93 2.01 -1.72
N PHE A 127 -5.39 1.46 -0.60
CA PHE A 127 -4.70 0.32 0.03
C PHE A 127 -4.62 -0.87 -0.92
N MET A 128 -5.75 -1.35 -1.43
CA MET A 128 -5.77 -2.45 -2.41
C MET A 128 -4.82 -2.22 -3.60
N HIS A 129 -4.80 -1.01 -4.19
CA HIS A 129 -3.89 -0.70 -5.30
C HIS A 129 -2.42 -0.64 -4.87
N GLY A 130 -2.15 -0.12 -3.67
CA GLY A 130 -0.82 -0.12 -3.06
C GLY A 130 -0.28 -1.53 -2.87
N GLU A 131 -1.11 -2.44 -2.33
CA GLU A 131 -0.79 -3.86 -2.13
C GLU A 131 -0.51 -4.56 -3.48
N GLN A 132 -1.25 -4.22 -4.54
CA GLN A 132 -0.97 -4.74 -5.87
C GLN A 132 0.38 -4.24 -6.41
N GLY A 133 0.71 -2.97 -6.14
CA GLY A 133 2.04 -2.42 -6.43
C GLY A 133 3.15 -3.13 -5.68
N ALA A 134 2.95 -3.38 -4.38
CA ALA A 134 3.87 -4.12 -3.50
C ALA A 134 4.07 -5.56 -3.98
N LEU A 135 2.99 -6.23 -4.42
CA LEU A 135 3.03 -7.56 -5.00
C LEU A 135 3.98 -7.62 -6.21
N ILE A 136 3.83 -6.70 -7.15
CA ILE A 136 4.67 -6.65 -8.37
C ILE A 136 6.11 -6.26 -8.02
N CYS A 137 6.32 -5.25 -7.18
CA CYS A 137 7.66 -4.83 -6.78
C CYS A 137 8.41 -5.94 -6.02
N THR A 138 7.71 -6.70 -5.17
CA THR A 138 8.31 -7.82 -4.45
C THR A 138 8.60 -8.99 -5.39
N ALA A 139 7.75 -9.26 -6.38
CA ALA A 139 8.06 -10.23 -7.43
C ALA A 139 9.33 -9.83 -8.22
N LYS A 140 9.47 -8.54 -8.54
CA LYS A 140 10.71 -7.97 -9.11
C LYS A 140 11.91 -8.16 -8.16
N ILE A 141 11.75 -8.00 -6.86
CA ILE A 141 12.82 -8.31 -5.90
C ILE A 141 13.23 -9.80 -6.00
N VAL A 142 12.26 -10.72 -6.05
CA VAL A 142 12.53 -12.17 -6.19
C VAL A 142 13.36 -12.46 -7.43
N GLU A 143 13.05 -11.85 -8.58
CA GLU A 143 13.79 -12.12 -9.82
C GLU A 143 15.16 -11.42 -9.84
N THR A 144 15.30 -10.22 -9.27
CA THR A 144 16.50 -9.38 -9.46
C THR A 144 17.54 -9.46 -8.34
N VAL A 145 17.16 -9.80 -7.10
CA VAL A 145 18.13 -9.81 -6.00
C VAL A 145 19.15 -10.96 -6.18
N PRO A 146 20.45 -10.75 -5.96
CA PRO A 146 21.46 -11.78 -6.24
C PRO A 146 21.56 -12.87 -5.15
N TRP A 147 20.95 -12.70 -3.99
CA TRP A 147 21.12 -13.58 -2.83
C TRP A 147 19.94 -14.50 -2.58
N ILE A 148 20.21 -15.79 -2.37
CA ILE A 148 19.16 -16.79 -2.20
C ILE A 148 18.31 -16.57 -0.94
N ASP A 149 18.92 -16.14 0.17
CA ASP A 149 18.20 -15.84 1.42
C ASP A 149 17.20 -14.68 1.22
N ALA A 150 17.55 -13.70 0.38
CA ALA A 150 16.66 -12.59 0.04
C ALA A 150 15.53 -13.06 -0.89
N LYS A 151 15.81 -13.88 -1.90
CA LYS A 151 14.78 -14.50 -2.76
C LYS A 151 13.79 -15.36 -1.96
N TYR A 152 14.25 -16.08 -0.95
CA TYR A 152 13.38 -16.88 -0.07
C TYR A 152 12.44 -16.01 0.75
N TYR A 153 12.95 -14.95 1.38
CA TYR A 153 12.08 -14.05 2.14
C TYR A 153 11.13 -13.29 1.23
N ALA A 154 11.61 -12.71 0.12
CA ALA A 154 10.77 -11.98 -0.82
C ALA A 154 9.65 -12.86 -1.39
N SER A 155 9.88 -14.15 -1.62
CA SER A 155 8.82 -15.09 -2.01
C SER A 155 7.70 -15.21 -0.97
N THR A 156 8.02 -15.11 0.33
CA THR A 156 6.98 -15.09 1.38
C THR A 156 6.19 -13.79 1.37
N GLN A 157 6.87 -12.66 1.11
CA GLN A 157 6.20 -11.37 0.97
C GLN A 157 5.30 -11.32 -0.27
N VAL A 158 5.70 -11.89 -1.41
CA VAL A 158 4.81 -12.03 -2.59
C VAL A 158 3.49 -12.71 -2.23
N MET A 159 3.54 -13.75 -1.39
CA MET A 159 2.34 -14.42 -0.90
C MET A 159 1.53 -13.53 0.06
N ASP A 160 2.21 -12.79 0.95
CA ASP A 160 1.56 -11.84 1.85
C ASP A 160 0.82 -10.75 1.04
N GLU A 161 1.46 -10.10 0.05
CA GLU A 161 0.82 -9.04 -0.76
C GLU A 161 -0.31 -9.57 -1.64
N ALA A 162 -0.16 -10.78 -2.19
CA ALA A 162 -1.25 -11.42 -2.93
C ALA A 162 -2.50 -11.59 -2.06
N ARG A 163 -2.32 -12.01 -0.80
CA ARG A 163 -3.41 -12.11 0.18
C ARG A 163 -3.94 -10.73 0.56
N HIS A 164 -3.10 -9.72 0.71
CA HIS A 164 -3.55 -8.36 1.02
C HIS A 164 -4.47 -7.80 -0.06
N VAL A 165 -4.07 -7.92 -1.33
CA VAL A 165 -4.91 -7.58 -2.49
C VAL A 165 -6.25 -8.32 -2.42
N GLU A 166 -6.21 -9.64 -2.21
CA GLU A 166 -7.41 -10.48 -2.12
C GLU A 166 -8.38 -10.00 -1.04
N VAL A 167 -7.90 -9.78 0.19
CA VAL A 167 -8.79 -9.40 1.31
C VAL A 167 -9.31 -7.97 1.20
N PHE A 168 -8.51 -7.03 0.70
CA PHE A 168 -9.00 -5.65 0.49
C PHE A 168 -10.01 -5.59 -0.65
N ALA A 169 -9.76 -6.31 -1.76
CA ALA A 169 -10.72 -6.41 -2.87
C ALA A 169 -12.06 -7.00 -2.37
N ARG A 170 -12.02 -8.11 -1.63
CA ARG A 170 -13.24 -8.70 -1.04
C ARG A 170 -13.93 -7.77 -0.07
N TYR A 171 -13.19 -7.04 0.77
CA TYR A 171 -13.80 -6.10 1.71
C TYR A 171 -14.53 -4.97 0.96
N LEU A 172 -13.91 -4.41 -0.08
CA LEU A 172 -14.55 -3.42 -0.96
C LEU A 172 -15.82 -3.98 -1.60
N ASP A 173 -15.73 -5.15 -2.24
CA ASP A 173 -16.84 -5.77 -2.98
C ASP A 173 -18.03 -6.16 -2.09
N THR A 174 -17.76 -6.59 -0.86
CA THR A 174 -18.78 -7.23 -0.01
C THR A 174 -19.27 -6.37 1.16
N LYS A 175 -18.49 -5.36 1.57
CA LYS A 175 -18.78 -4.53 2.76
C LYS A 175 -18.99 -3.05 2.43
N LEU A 176 -18.52 -2.60 1.27
CA LEU A 176 -18.60 -1.19 0.87
C LEU A 176 -19.45 -1.01 -0.39
N SER A 177 -19.74 0.26 -0.69
CA SER A 177 -20.65 0.66 -1.76
C SER A 177 -19.96 1.05 -3.07
N GLY A 178 -18.63 1.18 -3.09
CA GLY A 178 -17.92 1.67 -4.26
C GLY A 178 -16.41 1.45 -4.26
N HIS A 179 -15.82 1.75 -5.42
CA HIS A 179 -14.38 1.62 -5.68
C HIS A 179 -13.86 2.90 -6.31
N TYR A 180 -12.57 3.16 -6.10
CA TYR A 180 -11.86 4.27 -6.71
C TYR A 180 -10.66 3.78 -7.53
N PRO A 181 -10.32 4.48 -8.63
CA PRO A 181 -9.11 4.18 -9.38
C PRO A 181 -7.86 4.48 -8.54
N LEU A 182 -6.74 3.92 -8.99
CA LEU A 182 -5.42 4.21 -8.44
C LEU A 182 -5.15 5.72 -8.48
N ASN A 183 -4.76 6.28 -7.33
CA ASN A 183 -4.33 7.66 -7.23
C ASN A 183 -3.12 7.90 -8.16
N ALA A 184 -3.15 9.00 -8.90
CA ALA A 184 -2.15 9.29 -9.92
C ALA A 184 -0.72 9.36 -9.35
N HIS A 185 -0.54 9.96 -8.17
CA HIS A 185 0.78 10.09 -7.54
C HIS A 185 1.29 8.76 -7.00
N LEU A 186 0.41 7.93 -6.42
CA LEU A 186 0.79 6.57 -6.04
C LEU A 186 1.18 5.77 -7.30
N GLY A 187 0.42 5.89 -8.38
CA GLY A 187 0.74 5.24 -9.64
C GLY A 187 2.08 5.67 -10.24
N LEU A 188 2.40 6.97 -10.21
CA LEU A 188 3.71 7.47 -10.65
C LEU A 188 4.85 6.90 -9.79
N LEU A 189 4.69 6.87 -8.47
CA LEU A 189 5.68 6.29 -7.57
C LEU A 189 5.90 4.81 -7.86
N LEU A 190 4.83 4.02 -8.03
CA LEU A 190 4.93 2.60 -8.36
C LEU A 190 5.61 2.38 -9.71
N ASP A 191 5.26 3.18 -10.73
CA ASP A 191 5.88 3.12 -12.05
C ASP A 191 7.40 3.38 -11.96
N ASP A 192 7.82 4.41 -11.22
CA ASP A 192 9.23 4.75 -11.04
C ASP A 192 10.01 3.61 -10.36
N ILE A 193 9.41 2.97 -9.34
CA ILE A 193 10.00 1.84 -8.60
C ILE A 193 10.18 0.62 -9.51
N ILE A 194 9.17 0.30 -10.32
CA ILE A 194 9.19 -0.86 -11.23
C ILE A 194 10.13 -0.61 -12.40
N ALA A 195 10.16 0.62 -12.94
CA ALA A 195 10.97 0.96 -14.09
C ALA A 195 12.47 1.08 -13.77
N ASP A 196 12.88 1.31 -12.52
CA ASP A 196 14.30 1.36 -12.17
C ASP A 196 14.97 -0.01 -12.41
N SER A 197 16.12 0.01 -13.07
CA SER A 197 16.90 -1.19 -13.40
C SER A 197 17.68 -1.74 -12.20
N ARG A 198 17.87 -0.92 -11.15
CA ARG A 198 18.68 -1.28 -9.99
C ARG A 198 17.82 -1.98 -8.95
N TRP A 199 18.16 -3.22 -8.63
CA TRP A 199 17.42 -4.04 -7.66
C TRP A 199 17.29 -3.37 -6.28
N ASP A 200 18.32 -2.64 -5.82
CA ASP A 200 18.34 -1.98 -4.52
C ASP A 200 17.42 -0.74 -4.46
N MET A 201 17.12 -0.13 -5.61
CA MET A 201 16.14 0.95 -5.67
C MET A 201 14.71 0.44 -5.50
N THR A 202 14.42 -0.78 -5.96
CA THR A 202 13.12 -1.41 -5.67
C THR A 202 12.94 -1.64 -4.17
N TYR A 203 14.00 -2.00 -3.45
CA TYR A 203 13.98 -2.08 -1.98
C TYR A 203 13.75 -0.71 -1.33
N LEU A 204 14.48 0.32 -1.75
CA LEU A 204 14.33 1.65 -1.18
C LEU A 204 12.91 2.20 -1.42
N GLY A 205 12.44 2.13 -2.66
CA GLY A 205 11.14 2.64 -3.04
C GLY A 205 9.99 1.86 -2.40
N MET A 206 9.98 0.53 -2.55
CA MET A 206 8.89 -0.28 -2.00
C MET A 206 9.05 -0.44 -0.48
N GLN A 207 10.08 -1.15 -0.04
CA GLN A 207 10.20 -1.64 1.35
C GLN A 207 10.42 -0.53 2.39
N ILE A 208 10.98 0.62 2.00
CA ILE A 208 11.23 1.73 2.93
C ILE A 208 10.20 2.85 2.75
N MET A 209 10.00 3.34 1.52
CA MET A 209 9.13 4.49 1.30
C MET A 209 7.65 4.08 1.29
N VAL A 210 7.24 3.14 0.44
CA VAL A 210 5.84 2.73 0.31
C VAL A 210 5.37 1.96 1.56
N GLU A 211 6.05 0.88 1.94
CA GLU A 211 5.63 0.09 3.11
C GLU A 211 5.69 0.89 4.42
N GLY A 212 6.67 1.79 4.55
CA GLY A 212 6.78 2.66 5.72
C GLY A 212 5.60 3.62 5.86
N LEU A 213 5.14 4.19 4.75
CA LEU A 213 3.93 5.03 4.71
C LEU A 213 2.66 4.19 4.89
N ALA A 214 2.59 3.01 4.26
CA ALA A 214 1.47 2.09 4.38
C ALA A 214 1.26 1.65 5.83
N LEU A 215 2.31 1.23 6.53
CA LEU A 215 2.25 0.84 7.95
C LEU A 215 1.70 1.97 8.84
N ALA A 216 2.09 3.22 8.57
CA ALA A 216 1.56 4.38 9.29
C ALA A 216 0.07 4.61 8.97
N ALA A 217 -0.32 4.51 7.69
CA ALA A 217 -1.70 4.68 7.25
C ALA A 217 -2.63 3.58 7.78
N PHE A 218 -2.21 2.32 7.73
CA PHE A 218 -2.92 1.19 8.35
C PHE A 218 -3.05 1.37 9.86
N GLY A 219 -1.98 1.81 10.52
CA GLY A 219 -2.00 2.11 11.95
C GLY A 219 -3.01 3.19 12.31
N PHE A 220 -3.08 4.27 11.53
CA PHE A 220 -4.06 5.34 11.70
C PHE A 220 -5.50 4.82 11.49
N MET A 221 -5.75 4.10 10.40
CA MET A 221 -7.08 3.55 10.12
C MET A 221 -7.52 2.54 11.19
N HIS A 222 -6.60 1.68 11.67
CA HIS A 222 -6.88 0.71 12.74
C HIS A 222 -7.23 1.39 14.07
N GLN A 223 -6.64 2.55 14.36
CA GLN A 223 -6.98 3.35 15.53
C GLN A 223 -8.35 4.01 15.41
N MET A 224 -8.68 4.54 14.23
CA MET A 224 -9.92 5.26 13.98
C MET A 224 -11.13 4.32 13.84
N THR A 225 -10.98 3.22 13.11
CA THR A 225 -12.12 2.33 12.86
C THR A 225 -12.56 1.59 14.12
N THR A 226 -13.88 1.55 14.32
CA THR A 226 -14.55 0.71 15.33
C THR A 226 -15.09 -0.59 14.74
N GLU A 227 -15.03 -0.75 13.41
CA GLU A 227 -15.57 -1.91 12.70
C GLU A 227 -14.68 -3.16 12.93
N PRO A 228 -15.20 -4.23 13.55
CA PRO A 228 -14.38 -5.33 14.04
C PRO A 228 -13.69 -6.17 12.95
N LEU A 229 -14.32 -6.37 11.79
CA LEU A 229 -13.73 -7.12 10.68
C LEU A 229 -12.52 -6.37 10.10
N LEU A 230 -12.69 -5.09 9.75
CA LEU A 230 -11.62 -4.23 9.23
C LEU A 230 -10.50 -4.08 10.26
N LYS A 231 -10.84 -3.93 11.55
CA LYS A 231 -9.83 -3.86 12.61
C LYS A 231 -8.99 -5.14 12.69
N LYS A 232 -9.63 -6.31 12.56
CA LYS A 232 -8.91 -7.59 12.55
C LYS A 232 -8.06 -7.76 11.29
N LEU A 233 -8.59 -7.37 10.13
CA LEU A 233 -7.88 -7.38 8.85
C LEU A 233 -6.63 -6.52 8.92
N LEU A 234 -6.75 -5.25 9.30
CA LEU A 234 -5.63 -4.32 9.41
C LEU A 234 -4.58 -4.82 10.40
N ARG A 235 -4.99 -5.44 11.52
CA ARG A 235 -4.05 -6.02 12.47
C ARG A 235 -3.20 -7.14 11.86
N TYR A 236 -3.78 -7.98 10.99
CA TYR A 236 -3.03 -9.02 10.31
C TYR A 236 -2.07 -8.43 9.27
N VAL A 237 -2.56 -7.54 8.41
CA VAL A 237 -1.73 -6.83 7.40
C VAL A 237 -0.55 -6.12 8.08
N MET A 238 -0.79 -5.33 9.13
CA MET A 238 0.27 -4.62 9.86
C MET A 238 1.33 -5.56 10.48
N SER A 239 0.96 -6.80 10.83
CA SER A 239 1.91 -7.79 11.35
C SER A 239 2.85 -8.31 10.24
N ASP A 240 2.37 -8.30 9.00
CA ASP A 240 3.12 -8.65 7.80
C ASP A 240 4.03 -7.47 7.40
N GLU A 241 3.48 -6.26 7.32
CA GLU A 241 4.22 -5.03 6.99
C GLU A 241 5.41 -4.73 7.90
N ALA A 242 5.27 -4.99 9.20
CA ALA A 242 6.39 -4.83 10.12
C ALA A 242 7.60 -5.70 9.74
N ARG A 243 7.39 -6.85 9.09
CA ARG A 243 8.46 -7.70 8.58
C ARG A 243 8.97 -7.19 7.22
N HIS A 244 8.11 -6.69 6.36
CA HIS A 244 8.46 -6.10 5.05
C HIS A 244 9.42 -4.90 5.22
N VAL A 245 9.07 -3.97 6.11
CA VAL A 245 9.96 -2.86 6.46
C VAL A 245 11.29 -3.34 7.02
N ALA A 246 11.28 -4.35 7.90
CA ALA A 246 12.51 -4.93 8.44
C ALA A 246 13.39 -5.57 7.35
N PHE A 247 12.77 -6.21 6.36
CA PHE A 247 13.45 -6.78 5.20
C PHE A 247 14.19 -5.72 4.38
N GLY A 248 13.53 -4.59 4.11
CA GLY A 248 14.15 -3.43 3.48
C GLY A 248 15.35 -2.92 4.26
N VAL A 249 15.16 -2.63 5.55
CA VAL A 249 16.20 -2.05 6.41
C VAL A 249 17.41 -2.96 6.52
N LEU A 250 17.22 -4.26 6.75
CA LEU A 250 18.31 -5.21 6.90
C LEU A 250 19.11 -5.37 5.61
N THR A 251 18.42 -5.48 4.48
CA THR A 251 19.05 -5.69 3.17
C THR A 251 19.87 -4.48 2.76
N LEU A 252 19.28 -3.28 2.80
CA LEU A 252 19.96 -2.05 2.38
C LEU A 252 21.10 -1.68 3.32
N LYS A 253 20.96 -1.91 4.64
CA LYS A 253 22.03 -1.69 5.60
C LYS A 253 23.25 -2.56 5.30
N GLU A 254 23.05 -3.82 4.93
CA GLU A 254 24.16 -4.73 4.59
C GLU A 254 24.80 -4.35 3.25
N TYR A 255 24.01 -3.91 2.28
CA TYR A 255 24.51 -3.52 0.96
C TYR A 255 25.32 -2.22 0.96
N TYR A 256 24.90 -1.22 1.73
CA TYR A 256 25.55 0.08 1.84
C TYR A 256 26.57 0.19 2.99
N ALA A 257 26.91 -0.93 3.65
CA ALA A 257 27.86 -0.97 4.75
C ALA A 257 29.31 -0.71 4.32
#